data_AF-A0A7S2AYH3-F1
#
_entry.id   AF-A0A7S2AYH3-F1
#
_cell.length_a   1.000
_cell.length_b   1.000
_cell.length_c   1.000
_cell.angle_alpha   90.00
_cell.angle_beta   90.00
_cell.angle_gamma   90.00
#
_symmetry.space_group_name_H-M   'P 1'
#
loop_
_entity.id
_entity.type
_entity.pdbx_description
1 polymer ?
#
loop_
_entity_poly.entity_id
_entity_poly.type
_entity_poly.pdbx_seq_one_letter_code
_entity_poly.pdbx_strand_id
1 'polypeptide(L)'
;TCHVYEIHRDDTELYSQHSTNAVDMTLREESILRATASSVEICTLEGVVKKRIAFSEGEGQPQHLDVKGNFLAVSTSHGLIKIFDLTRRENRTRNGKQIAGWPKQLGSSGKFVASNDGESLGVIRSIAVNTSGTCVSILSDQVYAGGIRQPDTRIHVYDSAHDVIENFQCDSRFPVSHFWDTTDPRLLSIETRRQRMGGGDPLGNSNYRFDQDENRRSGGDDK
;
A
#
# COMPACT_ATOMS: atom_id res chain seq x y z
N THR A 1 -9.62 14.35 7.21
CA THR A 1 -10.97 13.79 7.43
C THR A 1 -11.15 12.57 6.55
N CYS A 2 -12.02 11.64 6.92
CA CYS A 2 -12.40 10.49 6.10
C CYS A 2 -13.88 10.67 5.72
N HIS A 3 -14.16 10.54 4.42
CA HIS A 3 -15.50 10.64 3.85
C HIS A 3 -15.82 9.29 3.23
N VAL A 4 -16.99 8.74 3.54
CA VAL A 4 -17.50 7.51 2.94
C VAL A 4 -18.66 7.90 2.04
N TYR A 5 -18.60 7.45 0.79
CA TYR A 5 -19.64 7.71 -0.19
C TYR A 5 -20.29 6.39 -0.60
N GLU A 6 -21.59 6.42 -0.80
CA GLU A 6 -22.33 5.38 -1.48
C GLU A 6 -22.54 5.83 -2.94
N ILE A 7 -22.03 5.04 -3.88
CA ILE A 7 -22.07 5.37 -5.30
C ILE A 7 -23.11 4.51 -5.98
N HIS A 8 -24.16 5.14 -6.47
CA HIS A 8 -25.18 4.55 -7.32
C HIS A 8 -24.91 4.91 -8.78
N ARG A 9 -25.65 4.31 -9.71
CA ARG A 9 -25.45 4.57 -11.15
C ARG A 9 -25.65 6.05 -11.52
N ASP A 10 -26.63 6.67 -10.89
CA ASP A 10 -27.10 8.02 -11.25
C ASP A 10 -26.89 9.04 -10.11
N ASP A 11 -26.39 8.61 -8.96
CA ASP A 11 -26.22 9.48 -7.78
C ASP A 11 -25.01 9.05 -6.93
N THR A 12 -24.49 9.98 -6.14
CA THR A 12 -23.43 9.76 -5.16
C THR A 12 -23.80 10.46 -3.86
N GLU A 13 -24.02 9.66 -2.83
CA GLU A 13 -24.47 10.14 -1.53
C GLU A 13 -23.34 10.06 -0.51
N LEU A 14 -23.20 11.10 0.33
CA LEU A 14 -22.31 11.05 1.48
C LEU A 14 -22.94 10.15 2.56
N TYR A 15 -22.35 8.98 2.79
CA TYR A 15 -22.79 8.04 3.81
C TYR A 15 -22.34 8.48 5.21
N SER A 16 -21.07 8.86 5.35
CA SER A 16 -20.53 9.31 6.64
C SER A 16 -19.32 10.23 6.48
N GLN A 17 -19.05 10.99 7.53
CA GLN A 17 -17.85 11.83 7.64
C GLN A 17 -17.32 11.79 9.07
N HIS A 18 -16.02 11.55 9.22
CA HIS A 18 -15.38 11.59 10.53
C HIS A 18 -13.93 12.08 10.45
N SER A 19 -13.45 12.64 11.56
CA SER A 19 -12.05 13.05 11.68
C SER A 19 -11.14 11.81 11.74
N THR A 20 -9.98 11.92 11.12
CA THR A 20 -8.92 10.91 11.21
C THR A 20 -7.58 11.57 10.90
N ASN A 21 -6.55 11.06 11.54
CA ASN A 21 -5.15 11.37 11.27
C ASN A 21 -4.45 10.24 10.50
N ALA A 22 -5.22 9.34 9.87
CA ALA A 22 -4.66 8.23 9.14
C ALA A 22 -3.85 8.70 7.92
N VAL A 23 -2.71 8.06 7.70
CA VAL A 23 -1.83 8.33 6.55
C VAL A 23 -2.21 7.50 5.33
N ASP A 24 -2.91 6.39 5.54
CA ASP A 24 -3.43 5.53 4.48
C ASP A 24 -4.70 4.81 4.95
N MET A 25 -5.58 4.48 4.01
CA MET A 25 -6.87 3.85 4.26
C MET A 25 -7.25 2.89 3.12
N THR A 26 -7.83 1.76 3.49
CA THR A 26 -8.43 0.81 2.55
C THR A 26 -9.76 0.30 3.07
N LEU A 27 -10.58 -0.25 2.18
CA LEU A 27 -11.91 -0.72 2.48
C LEU A 27 -11.96 -2.25 2.37
N ARG A 28 -12.64 -2.90 3.32
CA ARG A 28 -12.97 -4.31 3.25
C ARG A 28 -14.35 -4.55 3.81
N GLU A 29 -15.25 -5.07 3.00
CA GLU A 29 -16.67 -5.24 3.37
C GLU A 29 -17.21 -3.92 3.95
N GLU A 30 -17.85 -3.94 5.11
CA GLU A 30 -18.36 -2.75 5.83
C GLU A 30 -17.35 -2.20 6.84
N SER A 31 -16.05 -2.31 6.55
CA SER A 31 -15.00 -1.85 7.47
C SER A 31 -13.92 -1.05 6.74
N ILE A 32 -13.56 0.06 7.35
CA ILE A 32 -12.41 0.87 6.96
C ILE A 32 -11.22 0.38 7.77
N LEU A 33 -10.12 0.08 7.08
CA LEU A 33 -8.83 -0.16 7.70
C LEU A 33 -7.98 1.09 7.47
N ARG A 34 -7.48 1.69 8.55
CA ARG A 34 -6.74 2.95 8.49
C ARG A 34 -5.46 2.93 9.30
N ALA A 35 -4.36 3.35 8.67
CA ALA A 35 -3.03 3.40 9.28
C ALA A 35 -2.86 4.72 10.05
N THR A 36 -2.70 4.62 11.36
CA THR A 36 -2.38 5.75 12.26
C THR A 36 -0.95 5.59 12.79
N ALA A 37 -0.44 6.59 13.51
CA ALA A 37 0.96 6.65 13.94
C ALA A 37 1.50 5.40 14.66
N SER A 38 0.67 4.61 15.32
CA SER A 38 1.10 3.40 16.07
C SER A 38 0.25 2.16 15.80
N SER A 39 -0.66 2.22 14.83
CA SER A 39 -1.57 1.09 14.62
C SER A 39 -2.32 1.12 13.29
N VAL A 40 -2.81 -0.04 12.88
CA VAL A 40 -3.92 -0.13 11.92
C VAL A 40 -5.22 -0.29 12.69
N GLU A 41 -6.12 0.68 12.56
CA GLU A 41 -7.47 0.63 13.12
C GLU A 41 -8.42 0.00 12.12
N ILE A 42 -9.29 -0.90 12.59
CA ILE A 42 -10.41 -1.44 11.83
C ILE A 42 -11.67 -0.80 12.41
N CYS A 43 -12.32 0.08 11.65
CA CYS A 43 -13.50 0.81 12.08
C CYS A 43 -14.71 0.55 11.17
N THR A 44 -15.91 0.83 11.67
CA THR A 44 -17.12 0.87 10.84
C THR A 44 -17.05 2.00 9.82
N LEU A 45 -18.00 2.01 8.88
CA LEU A 45 -18.16 3.10 7.93
C LEU A 45 -18.46 4.43 8.65
N GLU A 46 -19.05 4.43 9.84
CA GLU A 46 -19.28 5.63 10.66
C GLU A 46 -18.05 6.05 11.48
N GLY A 47 -16.93 5.34 11.36
CA GLY A 47 -15.67 5.67 12.03
C GLY A 47 -15.50 5.08 13.44
N VAL A 48 -16.41 4.22 13.88
CA VAL A 48 -16.31 3.56 15.20
C VAL A 48 -15.24 2.47 15.16
N VAL A 49 -14.15 2.66 15.93
CA VAL A 49 -13.04 1.71 15.98
C VAL A 49 -13.47 0.42 16.68
N LYS A 50 -13.56 -0.67 15.90
CA LYS A 50 -13.87 -2.01 16.39
C LYS A 50 -12.61 -2.73 16.89
N LYS A 51 -11.50 -2.56 16.18
CA LYS A 51 -10.24 -3.26 16.46
C LYS A 51 -9.00 -2.42 16.13
N ARG A 52 -7.85 -2.81 16.68
CA ARG A 52 -6.55 -2.17 16.47
C ARG A 52 -5.43 -3.21 16.41
N ILE A 53 -4.66 -3.22 15.32
CA ILE A 53 -3.39 -3.93 15.21
C ILE A 53 -2.30 -2.95 15.63
N ALA A 54 -1.67 -3.17 16.79
CA ALA A 54 -0.64 -2.27 17.31
C ALA A 54 0.72 -2.57 16.68
N PHE A 55 1.51 -1.51 16.48
CA PHE A 55 2.89 -1.56 16.02
C PHE A 55 3.77 -0.93 17.11
N SER A 56 4.82 -1.64 17.49
CA SER A 56 5.81 -1.14 18.44
C SER A 56 6.70 -0.07 17.80
N GLU A 57 7.41 0.69 18.64
CA GLU A 57 8.39 1.66 18.17
C GLU A 57 9.47 1.01 17.29
N GLY A 58 9.93 -0.19 17.64
CA GLY A 58 10.90 -0.95 16.85
C GLY A 58 10.37 -1.36 15.48
N GLU A 59 9.07 -1.60 15.34
CA GLU A 59 8.44 -1.91 14.06
C GLU A 59 8.22 -0.68 13.18
N GLY A 60 8.27 0.52 13.77
CA GLY A 60 7.94 1.76 13.10
C GLY A 60 6.43 1.95 12.89
N GLN A 61 6.08 3.05 12.24
CA GLN A 61 4.69 3.44 12.01
C GLN A 61 4.15 2.76 10.75
N PRO A 62 2.92 2.21 10.73
CA PRO A 62 2.32 1.73 9.49
C PRO A 62 2.10 2.89 8.51
N GLN A 63 2.41 2.68 7.23
CA GLN A 63 2.41 3.73 6.20
C GLN A 63 1.59 3.39 4.96
N HIS A 64 1.67 2.14 4.48
CA HIS A 64 0.88 1.70 3.33
C HIS A 64 0.08 0.45 3.69
N LEU A 65 -1.14 0.38 3.18
CA LEU A 65 -2.09 -0.71 3.39
C LEU A 65 -2.57 -1.24 2.04
N ASP A 66 -2.74 -2.56 1.96
CA ASP A 66 -3.57 -3.15 0.90
C ASP A 66 -4.36 -4.34 1.44
N VAL A 67 -5.55 -4.54 0.89
CA VAL A 67 -6.41 -5.66 1.24
C VAL A 67 -6.84 -6.40 -0.01
N LYS A 68 -6.61 -7.72 0.01
CA LYS A 68 -7.13 -8.65 -1.00
C LYS A 68 -7.86 -9.79 -0.31
N GLY A 69 -9.19 -9.82 -0.45
CA GLY A 69 -10.05 -10.79 0.22
C GLY A 69 -9.91 -10.71 1.75
N ASN A 70 -9.26 -11.71 2.35
CA ASN A 70 -9.08 -11.80 3.81
C ASN A 70 -7.72 -11.33 4.30
N PHE A 71 -6.82 -10.95 3.38
CA PHE A 71 -5.44 -10.65 3.71
C PHE A 71 -5.22 -9.14 3.68
N LEU A 72 -4.61 -8.64 4.75
CA LEU A 72 -4.12 -7.27 4.87
C LEU A 72 -2.60 -7.31 4.78
N ALA A 73 -2.01 -6.56 3.85
CA ALA A 73 -0.60 -6.20 3.93
C ALA A 73 -0.42 -4.81 4.53
N VAL A 74 0.65 -4.66 5.29
CA VAL A 74 1.06 -3.39 5.89
C VAL A 74 2.55 -3.20 5.67
N SER A 75 2.95 -2.04 5.15
CA SER A 75 4.35 -1.61 5.20
C SER A 75 4.56 -0.54 6.26
N THR A 76 5.74 -0.51 6.89
CA THR A 76 6.05 0.45 7.96
C THR A 76 7.15 1.45 7.58
N SER A 77 7.30 2.50 8.37
CA SER A 77 8.36 3.50 8.25
C SER A 77 9.77 2.95 8.43
N HIS A 78 9.92 1.76 9.02
CA HIS A 78 11.20 1.05 9.14
C HIS A 78 11.40 0.02 8.01
N GLY A 79 10.53 0.03 7.00
CA GLY A 79 10.58 -0.87 5.87
C GLY A 79 10.13 -2.29 6.19
N LEU A 80 9.39 -2.53 7.28
CA LEU A 80 8.83 -3.86 7.54
C LEU A 80 7.61 -4.08 6.64
N ILE A 81 7.46 -5.29 6.11
CA ILE A 81 6.31 -5.79 5.37
C ILE A 81 5.66 -6.88 6.20
N LYS A 82 4.40 -6.70 6.55
CA LYS A 82 3.63 -7.64 7.39
C LYS A 82 2.35 -8.04 6.68
N ILE A 83 1.98 -9.32 6.77
CA ILE A 83 0.71 -9.82 6.25
C ILE A 83 -0.14 -10.33 7.41
N PHE A 84 -1.42 -10.02 7.42
CA PHE A 84 -2.38 -10.49 8.41
C PHE A 84 -3.55 -11.19 7.74
N ASP A 85 -3.98 -12.31 8.31
CA ASP A 85 -5.29 -12.90 8.00
C ASP A 85 -6.34 -12.28 8.94
N LEU A 86 -7.26 -11.54 8.34
CA LEU A 86 -8.32 -10.80 9.04
C LEU A 86 -9.42 -11.70 9.60
N THR A 87 -9.52 -12.95 9.12
CA THR A 87 -10.51 -13.93 9.59
C THR A 87 -9.99 -14.75 10.77
N ARG A 88 -8.69 -15.02 10.80
CA ARG A 88 -8.04 -15.75 11.90
C ARG A 88 -7.77 -14.83 13.07
N ARG A 89 -7.90 -15.38 14.28
CA ARG A 89 -7.68 -14.65 15.53
C ARG A 89 -6.54 -15.28 16.31
N GLU A 90 -5.62 -14.45 16.77
CA GLU A 90 -4.65 -14.87 17.78
C GLU A 90 -5.33 -14.90 19.15
N ASN A 91 -5.22 -16.01 19.86
CA ASN A 91 -5.80 -16.12 21.20
C ASN A 91 -5.21 -15.05 22.12
N ARG A 92 -6.06 -14.21 22.69
CA ARG A 92 -5.67 -13.29 23.74
C ARG A 92 -6.42 -13.61 25.02
N THR A 93 -5.70 -13.47 26.12
CA THR A 93 -6.23 -13.65 27.46
C THR A 93 -6.02 -12.37 28.24
N ARG A 94 -7.07 -11.87 28.89
CA ARG A 94 -6.98 -10.77 29.86
C ARG A 94 -7.57 -11.25 31.16
N ASN A 95 -6.80 -11.16 32.25
CA ASN A 95 -7.19 -11.64 33.58
C ASN A 95 -7.65 -13.12 33.57
N GLY A 96 -6.94 -13.98 32.83
CA GLY A 96 -7.29 -15.41 32.71
C GLY A 96 -8.51 -15.71 31.81
N LYS A 97 -9.22 -14.71 31.29
CA LYS A 97 -10.36 -14.88 30.37
C LYS A 97 -9.94 -14.67 28.92
N GLN A 98 -10.30 -15.61 28.04
CA GLN A 98 -10.11 -15.45 26.61
C GLN A 98 -10.97 -14.26 26.10
N ILE A 99 -10.33 -13.33 25.41
CA ILE A 99 -10.96 -12.20 24.76
C ILE A 99 -10.84 -12.35 23.24
N ALA A 100 -11.64 -11.58 22.50
CA ALA A 100 -11.55 -11.56 21.04
C ALA A 100 -10.11 -11.22 20.62
N GLY A 101 -9.50 -12.14 19.88
CA GLY A 101 -8.17 -11.99 19.33
C GLY A 101 -8.07 -10.98 18.20
N TRP A 102 -6.85 -10.55 17.92
CA TRP A 102 -6.53 -9.72 16.77
C TRP A 102 -6.32 -10.57 15.52
N PRO A 103 -6.41 -9.96 14.31
CA PRO A 103 -5.96 -10.60 13.08
C PRO A 103 -4.60 -11.28 13.28
N LYS A 104 -4.51 -12.53 12.83
CA LYS A 104 -3.28 -13.31 12.97
C LYS A 104 -2.27 -12.89 11.92
N GLN A 105 -1.05 -12.53 12.33
CA GLN A 105 0.05 -12.33 11.39
C GLN A 105 0.41 -13.66 10.69
N LEU A 106 0.66 -13.59 9.39
CA LEU A 106 1.16 -14.67 8.57
C LEU A 106 2.66 -14.47 8.33
N GLY A 107 3.42 -15.56 8.44
CA GLY A 107 4.87 -15.54 8.24
C GLY A 107 5.61 -14.61 9.19
N SER A 108 6.85 -14.31 8.81
CA SER A 108 7.72 -13.34 9.49
C SER A 108 7.36 -11.90 9.09
N SER A 109 8.03 -10.93 9.72
CA SER A 109 8.01 -9.54 9.25
C SER A 109 9.16 -9.34 8.26
N GLY A 110 8.87 -9.37 6.96
CA GLY A 110 9.89 -9.12 5.93
C GLY A 110 10.45 -7.71 6.04
N LYS A 111 11.70 -7.50 5.64
CA LYS A 111 12.33 -6.17 5.63
C LYS A 111 12.66 -5.75 4.20
N PHE A 112 12.29 -4.53 3.81
CA PHE A 112 12.50 -3.96 2.48
C PHE A 112 13.96 -3.55 2.24
N VAL A 113 14.82 -4.56 2.20
CA VAL A 113 16.27 -4.44 2.06
C VAL A 113 16.81 -5.42 1.03
N ALA A 114 17.97 -5.10 0.45
CA ALA A 114 18.65 -5.97 -0.50
C ALA A 114 19.25 -7.17 0.24
N SER A 115 19.20 -8.34 -0.39
CA SER A 115 19.61 -9.61 0.24
C SER A 115 21.13 -9.76 0.42
N ASN A 116 21.92 -9.00 -0.34
CA ASN A 116 23.37 -9.06 -0.37
C ASN A 116 24.03 -8.26 0.77
N ASP A 117 23.54 -7.04 1.03
CA ASP A 117 24.16 -6.08 1.96
C ASP A 117 23.21 -5.57 3.05
N GLY A 118 21.91 -5.86 2.95
CA GLY A 118 20.90 -5.40 3.90
C GLY A 118 20.60 -3.90 3.79
N GLU A 119 21.05 -3.22 2.73
CA GLU A 119 20.72 -1.82 2.48
C GLU A 119 19.25 -1.67 2.05
N SER A 120 18.66 -0.52 2.34
CA SER A 120 17.28 -0.24 1.95
C SER A 120 17.13 -0.31 0.42
N LEU A 121 16.09 -1.00 -0.04
CA LEU A 121 15.75 -1.06 -1.47
C LEU A 121 15.10 0.23 -1.99
N GLY A 122 14.88 1.22 -1.13
CA GLY A 122 14.27 2.51 -1.48
C GLY A 122 13.11 2.88 -0.56
N VAL A 123 12.40 3.94 -0.93
CA VAL A 123 11.20 4.38 -0.21
C VAL A 123 9.97 3.75 -0.84
N ILE A 124 9.21 2.99 -0.06
CA ILE A 124 7.96 2.38 -0.49
C ILE A 124 6.97 3.48 -0.88
N ARG A 125 6.30 3.28 -2.02
CA ARG A 125 5.21 4.15 -2.51
C ARG A 125 3.85 3.46 -2.47
N SER A 126 3.82 2.17 -2.74
CA SER A 126 2.59 1.38 -2.82
C SER A 126 2.91 -0.08 -2.60
N ILE A 127 1.98 -0.79 -1.97
CA ILE A 127 2.02 -2.23 -1.76
C ILE A 127 0.72 -2.84 -2.29
N ALA A 128 0.77 -4.10 -2.74
CA ALA A 128 -0.43 -4.88 -3.02
C ALA A 128 -0.23 -6.35 -2.64
N VAL A 129 -1.17 -6.93 -1.89
CA VAL A 129 -1.15 -8.33 -1.45
C VAL A 129 -1.90 -9.21 -2.43
N ASN A 130 -1.39 -10.42 -2.67
CA ASN A 130 -2.06 -11.38 -3.52
C ASN A 130 -3.25 -12.05 -2.81
N THR A 131 -4.08 -12.77 -3.58
CA THR A 131 -5.33 -13.39 -3.09
C THR A 131 -5.12 -14.54 -2.12
N SER A 132 -3.91 -15.09 -2.02
CA SER A 132 -3.55 -16.14 -1.05
C SER A 132 -2.87 -15.61 0.22
N GLY A 133 -2.56 -14.31 0.29
CA GLY A 133 -1.86 -13.72 1.42
C GLY A 133 -0.42 -14.21 1.57
N THR A 134 0.19 -14.66 0.49
CA THR A 134 1.56 -15.20 0.50
C THR A 134 2.58 -14.22 -0.06
N CYS A 135 2.17 -13.33 -0.96
CA CYS A 135 3.06 -12.40 -1.64
C CYS A 135 2.56 -10.96 -1.57
N VAL A 136 3.49 -10.01 -1.52
CA VAL A 136 3.22 -8.56 -1.58
C VAL A 136 4.10 -7.92 -2.64
N SER A 137 3.49 -7.35 -3.68
CA SER A 137 4.21 -6.52 -4.66
C SER A 137 4.41 -5.12 -4.12
N ILE A 138 5.53 -4.47 -4.45
CA ILE A 138 5.95 -3.20 -3.87
C ILE A 138 6.48 -2.28 -4.98
N LEU A 139 5.92 -1.08 -5.08
CA LEU A 139 6.48 0.02 -5.86
C LEU A 139 7.33 0.89 -4.94
N SER A 140 8.50 1.31 -5.41
CA SER A 140 9.46 2.10 -4.64
C SER A 140 10.01 3.29 -5.43
N ASP A 141 10.59 4.23 -4.70
CA ASP A 141 11.46 5.28 -5.23
C ASP A 141 12.90 5.06 -4.74
N GLN A 142 13.86 5.27 -5.63
CA GLN A 142 15.26 5.43 -5.28
C GLN A 142 15.54 6.86 -4.82
N VAL A 143 16.32 6.99 -3.75
CA VAL A 143 16.73 8.27 -3.18
C VAL A 143 18.18 8.53 -3.52
N TYR A 144 18.43 9.56 -4.33
CA TYR A 144 19.78 9.94 -4.75
C TYR A 144 20.35 11.06 -3.86
N ALA A 145 21.64 11.36 -4.03
CA ALA A 145 22.30 12.48 -3.38
C ALA A 145 21.49 13.78 -3.59
N GLY A 146 21.30 14.54 -2.50
CA GLY A 146 20.44 15.73 -2.49
C GLY A 146 18.95 15.45 -2.24
N GLY A 147 18.58 14.20 -1.94
CA GLY A 147 17.19 13.84 -1.57
C GLY A 147 16.24 13.73 -2.76
N ILE A 148 16.76 13.76 -3.98
CA ILE A 148 15.98 13.61 -5.21
C ILE A 148 15.44 12.18 -5.27
N ARG A 149 14.13 12.04 -5.39
CA ARG A 149 13.45 10.75 -5.58
C ARG A 149 13.22 10.50 -7.06
N GLN A 150 13.55 9.31 -7.52
CA GLN A 150 13.12 8.82 -8.84
C GLN A 150 12.43 7.46 -8.67
N PRO A 151 11.37 7.18 -9.45
CA PRO A 151 10.77 5.85 -9.47
C PRO A 151 11.82 4.79 -9.74
N ASP A 152 11.84 3.73 -8.94
CA ASP A 152 12.66 2.56 -9.25
C ASP A 152 12.18 1.97 -10.59
N THR A 153 13.12 1.43 -11.37
CA THR A 153 12.81 0.72 -12.63
C THR A 153 12.45 -0.74 -12.38
N ARG A 154 12.38 -1.15 -11.11
CA ARG A 154 12.02 -2.51 -10.68
C ARG A 154 10.68 -2.52 -9.97
N ILE A 155 9.98 -3.63 -10.12
CA ILE A 155 8.95 -4.06 -9.16
C ILE A 155 9.61 -5.01 -8.17
N HIS A 156 9.25 -4.92 -6.89
CA HIS A 156 9.70 -5.86 -5.88
C HIS A 156 8.54 -6.75 -5.44
N VAL A 157 8.81 -8.00 -5.10
CA VAL A 157 7.81 -8.92 -4.54
C VAL A 157 8.38 -9.57 -3.30
N TYR A 158 7.74 -9.31 -2.16
CA TYR A 158 7.99 -10.02 -0.91
C TYR A 158 7.24 -11.35 -0.92
N ASP A 159 7.94 -12.46 -0.69
CA ASP A 159 7.38 -13.79 -0.44
C ASP A 159 7.47 -14.09 1.07
N SER A 160 6.32 -14.19 1.72
CA SER A 160 6.20 -14.44 3.16
C SER A 160 6.55 -15.87 3.60
N ALA A 161 6.50 -16.84 2.70
CA ALA A 161 6.83 -18.23 3.00
C ALA A 161 8.34 -18.44 3.06
N HIS A 162 9.07 -17.77 2.16
CA HIS A 162 10.53 -17.85 2.08
C HIS A 162 11.24 -16.69 2.78
N ASP A 163 10.48 -15.66 3.18
CA ASP A 163 10.98 -14.41 3.78
C ASP A 163 12.04 -13.70 2.91
N VAL A 164 11.77 -13.64 1.60
CA VAL A 164 12.67 -13.05 0.60
C VAL A 164 11.97 -11.96 -0.20
N ILE A 165 12.77 -11.02 -0.72
CA ILE A 165 12.31 -10.03 -1.69
C ILE A 165 12.97 -10.31 -3.04
N GLU A 166 12.13 -10.62 -4.02
CA GLU A 166 12.53 -10.76 -5.41
C GLU A 166 12.37 -9.42 -6.14
N ASN A 167 13.25 -9.14 -7.09
CA ASN A 167 13.30 -7.88 -7.82
C ASN A 167 13.17 -8.18 -9.32
N PHE A 168 12.21 -7.56 -9.99
CA PHE A 168 11.99 -7.75 -11.42
C PHE A 168 12.18 -6.42 -12.16
N GLN A 169 13.11 -6.40 -13.10
CA GLN A 169 13.45 -5.23 -13.90
C GLN A 169 12.35 -4.95 -14.94
N CYS A 170 11.90 -3.70 -15.05
CA CYS A 170 10.95 -3.23 -16.07
C CYS A 170 11.67 -2.56 -17.26
N ASP A 171 12.79 -3.14 -17.73
CA ASP A 171 13.63 -2.63 -18.81
C ASP A 171 13.91 -1.12 -18.70
N SER A 172 13.70 -0.35 -19.78
CA SER A 172 13.85 1.11 -19.85
C SER A 172 12.60 1.87 -19.38
N ARG A 173 11.78 1.25 -18.55
CA ARG A 173 10.52 1.78 -18.04
C ARG A 173 10.52 1.66 -16.51
N PHE A 174 9.59 2.35 -15.89
CA PHE A 174 9.35 2.23 -14.46
C PHE A 174 7.89 1.85 -14.21
N PRO A 175 7.62 0.96 -13.24
CA PRO A 175 6.27 0.60 -12.86
C PRO A 175 5.57 1.75 -12.15
N VAL A 176 4.30 1.96 -12.51
CA VAL A 176 3.46 3.03 -11.96
C VAL A 176 2.20 2.50 -11.29
N SER A 177 1.79 1.28 -11.63
CA SER A 177 0.66 0.59 -11.03
C SER A 177 0.94 -0.91 -11.02
N HIS A 178 0.38 -1.60 -10.01
CA HIS A 178 0.45 -3.05 -9.89
C HIS A 178 -0.91 -3.60 -9.45
N PHE A 179 -1.26 -4.79 -9.93
CA PHE A 179 -2.52 -5.42 -9.58
C PHE A 179 -2.40 -6.93 -9.64
N TRP A 180 -2.61 -7.60 -8.51
CA TRP A 180 -2.75 -9.05 -8.45
C TRP A 180 -4.10 -9.48 -9.00
N ASP A 181 -4.10 -10.54 -9.79
CA ASP A 181 -5.33 -11.19 -10.24
C ASP A 181 -6.21 -11.58 -9.03
N THR A 182 -7.53 -11.52 -9.23
CA THR A 182 -8.51 -11.79 -8.16
C THR A 182 -8.78 -13.27 -7.92
N THR A 183 -8.23 -14.16 -8.74
CA THR A 183 -8.49 -15.60 -8.70
C THR A 183 -7.20 -16.41 -8.65
N ASP A 184 -6.22 -16.14 -9.52
CA ASP A 184 -4.92 -16.82 -9.51
C ASP A 184 -3.86 -15.99 -8.74
N PRO A 185 -3.45 -16.42 -7.54
CA PRO A 185 -2.52 -15.65 -6.69
C PRO A 185 -1.11 -15.51 -7.28
N ARG A 186 -0.82 -16.16 -8.41
CA ARG A 186 0.50 -16.13 -9.08
C ARG A 186 0.57 -15.08 -10.18
N LEU A 187 -0.55 -14.48 -10.57
CA LEU A 187 -0.62 -13.53 -11.67
C LEU A 187 -0.59 -12.09 -11.17
N LEU A 188 0.43 -11.34 -11.60
CA LEU A 188 0.62 -9.92 -11.32
C LEU A 188 0.64 -9.14 -12.63
N SER A 189 -0.22 -8.14 -12.75
CA SER A 189 -0.20 -7.16 -13.83
C SER A 189 0.51 -5.88 -13.37
N ILE A 190 1.30 -5.28 -14.27
CA ILE A 190 2.08 -4.08 -13.98
C ILE A 190 1.92 -3.10 -15.14
N GLU A 191 1.47 -1.89 -14.82
CA GLU A 191 1.52 -0.77 -15.77
C GLU A 191 2.89 -0.10 -15.68
N THR A 192 3.52 0.15 -16.83
CA THR A 192 4.83 0.80 -16.90
C THR A 192 4.80 2.06 -17.75
N ARG A 193 5.57 3.07 -17.35
CA ARG A 193 5.78 4.30 -18.13
C ARG A 193 7.23 4.42 -18.56
N ARG A 194 7.45 5.03 -19.73
CA ARG A 194 8.80 5.34 -20.18
C ARG A 194 9.41 6.38 -19.27
N GLN A 195 10.64 6.13 -18.82
CA GLN A 195 11.46 7.18 -18.27
C GLN A 195 11.65 8.21 -19.40
N ARG A 196 11.17 9.44 -19.22
CA ARG A 196 11.52 10.51 -20.15
C ARG A 196 13.03 10.68 -20.01
N MET A 197 13.80 10.05 -20.89
CA MET A 197 15.20 10.37 -21.09
C MET A 197 15.19 11.87 -21.39
N GLY A 198 15.73 12.68 -20.47
CA GLY A 198 16.05 14.05 -20.79
C GLY A 198 16.95 13.98 -22.02
N GLY A 199 16.42 14.37 -23.18
CA GLY A 199 17.27 14.83 -24.26
C GLY A 199 18.13 15.92 -23.65
N GLY A 200 19.46 15.75 -23.71
CA GLY A 200 20.40 16.55 -22.94
C GLY A 200 20.13 18.04 -23.11
N ASP A 201 19.73 18.69 -22.03
CA ASP A 201 19.77 20.13 -21.89
C ASP A 201 20.81 20.43 -20.79
N PRO A 202 21.98 21.04 -21.11
CA PRO A 202 23.06 21.23 -20.14
C PRO A 202 22.77 22.29 -19.07
N LEU A 203 21.59 22.92 -19.10
CA LEU A 203 21.23 24.00 -18.20
C LEU A 203 19.90 23.66 -17.54
N GLY A 204 20.00 23.18 -16.30
CA GLY A 204 18.90 22.59 -15.56
C GLY A 204 17.71 23.51 -15.37
N ASN A 205 16.51 22.97 -15.64
CA ASN A 205 15.32 23.23 -14.84
C ASN A 205 14.19 22.22 -15.19
N SER A 206 14.33 20.96 -14.82
CA SER A 206 13.20 20.01 -14.93
C SER A 206 12.40 20.00 -13.63
N ASN A 207 11.51 20.98 -13.48
CA ASN A 207 10.40 20.89 -12.55
C ASN A 207 9.50 19.72 -13.01
N TYR A 208 9.62 18.57 -12.35
CA TYR A 208 8.65 17.49 -12.49
C TYR A 208 7.32 17.95 -11.88
N ARG A 209 6.50 18.64 -12.69
CA ARG A 209 5.08 18.83 -12.40
C ARG A 209 4.36 17.53 -12.75
N PHE A 210 3.69 16.95 -11.76
CA PHE A 210 2.62 15.99 -12.00
C PHE A 210 1.49 16.74 -12.70
N ASP A 211 1.37 16.59 -14.03
CA ASP A 211 0.25 17.16 -14.77
C ASP A 211 -1.05 16.46 -14.35
N GLN A 212 -1.89 17.22 -13.65
CA GLN A 212 -3.33 17.05 -13.64
C GLN A 212 -3.88 17.47 -15.00
N ASP A 213 -3.85 16.57 -15.98
CA ASP A 213 -4.52 16.79 -17.26
C ASP A 213 -5.38 15.57 -17.61
N GLU A 214 -6.47 15.40 -16.86
CA GLU A 214 -7.59 14.54 -17.24
C GLU A 214 -8.94 15.28 -17.29
N ASN A 215 -8.93 16.62 -17.27
CA ASN A 215 -10.17 17.41 -17.20
C ASN A 215 -10.39 18.39 -18.36
N ARG A 216 -10.06 17.97 -19.60
CA ARG A 216 -10.32 18.76 -20.83
C ARG A 216 -10.75 17.93 -22.04
N ARG A 217 -11.63 16.95 -21.85
CA ARG A 217 -12.36 16.32 -22.97
C ARG A 217 -13.85 16.19 -22.69
N SER A 218 -14.49 17.32 -22.45
CA SER A 218 -15.93 17.49 -22.65
C SER A 218 -16.21 18.98 -22.83
N GLY A 219 -16.50 19.39 -24.07
CA GLY A 219 -16.79 20.78 -24.39
C GLY A 219 -16.55 21.07 -25.87
N GLY A 220 -17.50 20.67 -26.71
CA GLY A 220 -17.43 20.95 -28.13
C GLY A 220 -18.66 20.46 -28.89
N ASP A 221 -19.84 20.94 -28.50
CA ASP A 221 -21.00 21.07 -29.39
C ASP A 221 -21.65 22.43 -29.10
N ASP A 222 -21.52 23.35 -30.04
CA ASP A 222 -22.50 24.40 -30.35
C ASP A 222 -21.99 25.22 -31.54
N LYS A 223 -22.52 24.89 -32.74
CA LYS A 223 -23.02 25.81 -33.76
C LYS A 223 -23.65 25.06 -34.92
#